data_AF-A0A7X0H6K5-F1
#
_entry.id   AF-A0A7X0H6K5-F1
#
_cell.length_a   1.000
_cell.length_b   1.000
_cell.length_c   1.000
_cell.angle_alpha   90.00
_cell.angle_beta   90.00
_cell.angle_gamma   90.00
#
_symmetry.space_group_name_H-M   'P 1'
#
loop_
_entity.id
_entity.type
_entity.pdbx_description
1 polymer ?
#
loop_
_entity_poly.entity_id
_entity_poly.type
_entity_poly.pdbx_seq_one_letter_code
_entity_poly.pdbx_strand_id
1 'polypeptide(L)'
;MHGDFTWTDLSALDLEQATAFYSRVLNWQVIDDAEGNSGDGGYRTCAVGGEACAGLFSMPAFFRKIKMPSFWMTYIAVDDVDAVVVQAKELGAKVELEDSNPLGRIALIRDPAGAGFTCFQGDAPSAVSPDRQPGRWAWSELFVSDLASVQTFYETLFGWSLRAEQDDADRYAIHNRAGQRIGAVQVASNEVKGDKEYWASFFAVPDLDRAVQQTQSLGGQVLYTHTNHDGTHHLIRDPQGAACYLTQAGTGTAPGSSGASSASAFAPTPGSSVFAKWRTILGLALVYLTVLTETSWVWGVLFLIWVLPDLKTGVTYFIEPIPRRGHPVLYWTIVITWLLMSGYMLLEPLIGASSP
;
A
#
# COMPACT_ATOMS: atom_id res chain seq x y z
N MET A 1 -16.45 0.38 -3.67
CA MET A 1 -15.10 0.93 -3.43
C MET A 1 -14.13 0.56 -4.52
N HIS A 2 -14.34 -0.51 -5.29
CA HIS A 2 -13.48 -0.81 -6.44
C HIS A 2 -13.27 0.41 -7.35
N GLY A 3 -12.00 0.81 -7.51
CA GLY A 3 -11.60 1.96 -8.30
C GLY A 3 -11.66 3.30 -7.55
N ASP A 4 -12.06 3.35 -6.29
CA ASP A 4 -12.07 4.59 -5.52
C ASP A 4 -10.72 4.82 -4.83
N PHE A 5 -10.29 6.08 -4.76
CA PHE A 5 -9.13 6.48 -3.97
C PHE A 5 -9.41 6.31 -2.47
N THR A 6 -8.48 5.68 -1.74
CA THR A 6 -8.69 5.33 -0.33
C THR A 6 -7.63 5.91 0.59
N TRP A 7 -6.36 5.94 0.18
CA TRP A 7 -5.28 6.37 1.04
C TRP A 7 -4.13 7.00 0.25
N THR A 8 -3.28 7.75 0.96
CA THR A 8 -2.00 8.23 0.44
C THR A 8 -0.95 8.13 1.53
N ASP A 9 0.24 7.64 1.19
CA ASP A 9 1.37 7.66 2.09
C ASP A 9 2.66 8.07 1.39
N LEU A 10 3.62 8.51 2.20
CA LEU A 10 4.95 8.86 1.75
C LEU A 10 5.92 7.73 2.10
N SER A 11 6.56 7.18 1.08
CA SER A 11 7.75 6.35 1.24
C SER A 11 8.97 7.26 1.44
N ALA A 12 9.44 7.38 2.68
CA ALA A 12 10.50 8.30 3.09
C ALA A 12 11.85 7.60 3.34
N LEU A 13 12.94 8.21 2.88
CA LEU A 13 14.30 7.79 3.20
C LEU A 13 14.66 8.10 4.67
N ASP A 14 14.16 9.21 5.20
CA ASP A 14 14.31 9.67 6.58
C ASP A 14 12.92 10.03 7.14
N LEU A 15 12.39 9.14 7.97
CA LEU A 15 11.05 9.26 8.53
C LEU A 15 10.93 10.46 9.48
N GLU A 16 12.00 10.80 10.20
CA GLU A 16 12.00 11.93 11.14
C GLU A 16 12.02 13.26 10.41
N GLN A 17 12.88 13.38 9.39
CA GLN A 17 12.92 14.59 8.57
C GLN A 17 11.59 14.79 7.82
N ALA A 18 10.98 13.72 7.29
CA ALA A 18 9.67 13.80 6.65
C ALA A 18 8.59 14.23 7.66
N THR A 19 8.58 13.62 8.85
CA THR A 19 7.66 13.98 9.94
C THR A 19 7.77 15.45 10.30
N ALA A 20 8.98 15.95 10.52
CA ALA A 20 9.22 17.35 10.87
C ALA A 20 8.78 18.31 9.75
N PHE A 21 9.05 17.97 8.49
CA PHE A 21 8.67 18.77 7.34
C PHE A 21 7.15 18.85 7.16
N TYR A 22 6.47 17.71 7.02
CA TYR A 22 5.04 17.67 6.71
C TYR A 22 4.16 18.07 7.90
N SER A 23 4.58 17.80 9.14
CA SER A 23 3.86 18.32 10.33
C SER A 23 3.80 19.85 10.34
N ARG A 24 4.84 20.52 9.84
CA ARG A 24 4.82 21.98 9.69
C ARG A 24 3.96 22.39 8.50
N VAL A 25 4.25 21.87 7.30
CA VAL A 25 3.59 22.30 6.04
C VAL A 25 2.10 22.02 6.03
N LEU A 26 1.67 20.85 6.53
CA LEU A 26 0.29 20.39 6.47
C LEU A 26 -0.42 20.41 7.83
N ASN A 27 0.26 20.90 8.88
CA ASN A 27 -0.26 20.96 10.24
C ASN A 27 -0.71 19.59 10.79
N TRP A 28 0.06 18.55 10.47
CA TRP A 28 -0.24 17.18 10.90
C TRP A 28 0.14 16.92 12.35
N GLN A 29 -0.73 16.18 13.02
CA GLN A 29 -0.40 15.40 14.20
C GLN A 29 0.06 14.03 13.73
N VAL A 30 1.19 13.55 14.21
CA VAL A 30 1.77 12.28 13.75
C VAL A 30 1.82 11.31 14.92
N ILE A 31 1.22 10.15 14.72
CA ILE A 31 1.15 9.05 15.68
C ILE A 31 2.12 7.98 15.17
N ASP A 32 3.05 7.56 16.03
CA ASP A 32 4.00 6.49 15.70
C ASP A 32 3.33 5.14 15.95
N ASP A 33 3.09 4.38 14.88
CA ASP A 33 2.40 3.09 14.92
C ASP A 33 3.42 1.94 15.08
N ALA A 34 4.46 2.17 15.90
CA ALA A 34 5.60 1.26 16.12
C ALA A 34 5.22 -0.18 16.49
N GLU A 35 4.00 -0.42 16.98
CA GLU A 35 3.48 -1.75 17.34
C GLU A 35 2.87 -2.52 16.15
N GLY A 36 2.68 -1.88 14.99
CA GLY A 36 1.93 -2.38 13.85
C GLY A 36 2.77 -2.95 12.70
N ASN A 37 3.60 -3.97 12.95
CA ASN A 37 4.08 -4.96 11.95
C ASN A 37 4.48 -4.44 10.54
N SER A 38 5.14 -3.30 10.44
CA SER A 38 5.75 -2.82 9.19
C SER A 38 7.26 -3.06 9.30
N GLY A 39 7.79 -4.05 8.59
CA GLY A 39 9.19 -4.47 8.70
C GLY A 39 10.21 -3.33 8.63
N ASP A 40 11.41 -3.56 9.19
CA ASP A 40 12.66 -2.77 9.17
C ASP A 40 12.64 -1.22 9.31
N GLY A 41 11.50 -0.53 9.38
CA GLY A 41 11.51 0.93 9.26
C GLY A 41 10.33 1.74 9.82
N GLY A 42 9.25 1.10 10.27
CA GLY A 42 8.15 1.79 10.97
C GLY A 42 7.18 2.55 10.05
N TYR A 43 5.96 2.72 10.55
CA TYR A 43 4.85 3.44 9.93
C TYR A 43 4.33 4.49 10.91
N ARG A 44 3.97 5.67 10.40
CA ARG A 44 3.37 6.73 11.17
C ARG A 44 2.09 7.21 10.52
N THR A 45 1.01 7.23 11.27
CA THR A 45 -0.26 7.80 10.82
C THR A 45 -0.27 9.31 11.06
N CYS A 46 -0.57 10.05 10.00
CA CYS A 46 -0.78 11.50 10.05
C CYS A 46 -2.28 11.79 10.21
N ALA A 47 -2.60 12.76 11.05
CA ALA A 47 -3.97 13.14 11.37
C ALA A 47 -4.16 14.67 11.40
N VAL A 48 -5.37 15.09 11.04
CA VAL A 48 -5.86 16.46 11.21
C VAL A 48 -7.18 16.42 11.97
N GLY A 49 -7.25 17.16 13.08
CA GLY A 49 -8.43 17.16 13.95
C GLY A 49 -8.69 15.81 14.63
N GLY A 50 -7.67 14.96 14.76
CA GLY A 50 -7.76 13.63 15.35
C GLY A 50 -8.24 12.53 14.40
N GLU A 51 -8.52 12.83 13.14
CA GLU A 51 -8.81 11.80 12.13
C GLU A 51 -7.63 11.60 11.20
N ALA A 52 -7.37 10.34 10.87
CA ALA A 52 -6.27 9.92 10.02
C ALA A 52 -6.47 10.39 8.57
N CYS A 53 -5.43 10.93 7.94
CA CYS A 53 -5.51 11.55 6.61
C CYS A 53 -4.36 11.21 5.66
N ALA A 54 -3.25 10.64 6.15
CA ALA A 54 -2.14 10.15 5.34
C ALA A 54 -1.22 9.25 6.18
N GLY A 55 -0.32 8.53 5.52
CA GLY A 55 0.76 7.78 6.19
C GLY A 55 2.16 8.34 5.88
N LEU A 56 3.10 8.10 6.78
CA LEU A 56 4.53 8.17 6.51
C LEU A 56 5.11 6.78 6.77
N PHE A 57 5.83 6.25 5.80
CA PHE A 57 6.38 4.90 5.84
C PHE A 57 7.87 4.94 5.50
N SER A 58 8.68 4.18 6.24
CA SER A 58 10.09 4.08 5.90
C SER A 58 10.28 3.29 4.61
N MET A 59 10.97 3.90 3.67
CA MET A 59 11.16 3.34 2.33
C MET A 59 11.78 1.94 2.40
N PRO A 60 11.17 0.91 1.80
CA PRO A 60 11.71 -0.45 1.80
C PRO A 60 13.16 -0.53 1.31
N ALA A 61 13.94 -1.46 1.87
CA ALA A 61 15.36 -1.63 1.55
C ALA A 61 15.65 -1.82 0.05
N PHE A 62 14.73 -2.47 -0.67
CA PHE A 62 14.83 -2.64 -2.12
C PHE A 62 14.87 -1.28 -2.87
N PHE A 63 13.96 -0.36 -2.55
CA PHE A 63 13.91 0.96 -3.18
C PHE A 63 15.12 1.84 -2.80
N ARG A 64 15.58 1.73 -1.54
CA ARG A 64 16.83 2.37 -1.10
C ARG A 64 18.04 1.89 -1.89
N LYS A 65 18.14 0.57 -2.15
CA LYS A 65 19.26 -0.03 -2.89
C LYS A 65 19.36 0.46 -4.33
N ILE A 66 18.23 0.71 -4.99
CA ILE A 66 18.18 1.29 -6.33
C ILE A 66 18.20 2.83 -6.33
N LYS A 67 18.44 3.45 -5.17
CA LYS A 67 18.54 4.90 -4.97
C LYS A 67 17.29 5.65 -5.45
N MET A 68 16.11 5.08 -5.23
CA MET A 68 14.86 5.79 -5.46
C MET A 68 14.78 7.00 -4.49
N PRO A 69 14.45 8.21 -4.95
CA PRO A 69 14.13 9.31 -4.04
C PRO A 69 12.87 8.99 -3.25
N SER A 70 12.61 9.70 -2.14
CA SER A 70 11.33 9.59 -1.44
C SER A 70 10.16 9.90 -2.40
N PHE A 71 9.01 9.25 -2.23
CA PHE A 71 7.87 9.43 -3.13
C PHE A 71 6.53 9.18 -2.46
N TRP A 72 5.52 9.95 -2.87
CA TRP A 72 4.13 9.74 -2.50
C TRP A 72 3.52 8.59 -3.29
N MET A 73 2.69 7.78 -2.64
CA MET A 73 1.93 6.69 -3.24
C MET A 73 0.44 6.95 -3.07
N THR A 74 -0.31 6.85 -4.17
CA THR A 74 -1.78 6.89 -4.16
C THR A 74 -2.33 5.48 -4.11
N TYR A 75 -3.27 5.23 -3.19
CA TYR A 75 -3.94 3.95 -3.03
C TYR A 75 -5.33 3.96 -3.66
N ILE A 76 -5.60 2.94 -4.48
CA ILE A 76 -6.88 2.68 -5.13
C ILE A 76 -7.45 1.39 -4.54
N ALA A 77 -8.64 1.48 -3.96
CA ALA A 77 -9.33 0.33 -3.40
C ALA A 77 -9.78 -0.63 -4.51
N VAL A 78 -9.59 -1.93 -4.30
CA VAL A 78 -10.01 -2.99 -5.22
C VAL A 78 -10.66 -4.13 -4.45
N ASP A 79 -11.60 -4.81 -5.09
CA ASP A 79 -12.30 -5.94 -4.46
C ASP A 79 -11.38 -7.17 -4.31
N ASP A 80 -10.45 -7.35 -5.25
CA ASP A 80 -9.49 -8.46 -5.31
C ASP A 80 -8.17 -7.99 -5.93
N VAL A 81 -7.12 -7.87 -5.11
CA VAL A 81 -5.78 -7.45 -5.59
C VAL A 81 -5.17 -8.48 -6.52
N ASP A 82 -5.38 -9.78 -6.29
CA ASP A 82 -4.77 -10.84 -7.12
C ASP A 82 -5.36 -10.83 -8.54
N ALA A 83 -6.68 -10.68 -8.64
CA ALA A 83 -7.36 -10.54 -9.92
C ALA A 83 -6.88 -9.30 -10.68
N VAL A 84 -6.77 -8.15 -9.99
CA VAL A 84 -6.27 -6.90 -10.59
C VAL A 84 -4.82 -7.04 -11.04
N VAL A 85 -3.96 -7.70 -10.26
CA VAL A 85 -2.56 -7.96 -10.63
C VAL A 85 -2.45 -8.79 -11.91
N VAL A 86 -3.27 -9.83 -12.06
CA VAL A 86 -3.30 -10.64 -13.29
C VAL A 86 -3.71 -9.77 -14.49
N GLN A 87 -4.83 -9.06 -14.37
CA GLN A 87 -5.35 -8.23 -15.44
C GLN A 87 -4.41 -7.07 -15.79
N ALA A 88 -3.76 -6.46 -14.80
CA ALA A 88 -2.80 -5.38 -15.03
C ALA A 88 -1.59 -5.87 -15.84
N LYS A 89 -1.07 -7.08 -15.54
CA LYS A 89 0.03 -7.70 -16.31
C LYS A 89 -0.38 -7.95 -17.76
N GLU A 90 -1.60 -8.43 -18.00
CA GLU A 90 -2.14 -8.64 -19.36
C GLU A 90 -2.25 -7.34 -20.15
N LEU A 91 -2.51 -6.22 -19.46
CA LEU A 91 -2.58 -4.88 -20.05
C LEU A 91 -1.23 -4.17 -20.13
N GLY A 92 -0.12 -4.86 -19.84
CA GLY A 92 1.24 -4.33 -20.02
C GLY A 92 1.84 -3.60 -18.81
N ALA A 93 1.19 -3.68 -17.63
CA ALA A 93 1.75 -3.11 -16.41
C ALA A 93 2.91 -3.94 -15.85
N LYS A 94 3.74 -3.27 -15.04
CA LYS A 94 4.78 -3.90 -14.24
C LYS A 94 4.39 -3.89 -12.77
N VAL A 95 4.34 -5.07 -12.16
CA VAL A 95 4.13 -5.19 -10.70
C VAL A 95 5.49 -5.10 -10.00
N GLU A 96 5.66 -4.09 -9.17
CA GLU A 96 6.91 -3.81 -8.46
C GLU A 96 6.99 -4.54 -7.11
N LEU A 97 5.85 -4.62 -6.42
CA LEU A 97 5.75 -5.22 -5.09
C LEU A 97 4.34 -5.74 -4.86
N GLU A 98 4.23 -6.87 -4.17
CA GLU A 98 2.99 -7.40 -3.62
C GLU A 98 3.26 -7.72 -2.15
N ASP A 99 2.35 -7.35 -1.27
CA ASP A 99 2.47 -7.62 0.16
C ASP A 99 1.09 -7.85 0.79
N SER A 100 1.06 -8.50 1.94
CA SER A 100 -0.17 -8.73 2.70
C SER A 100 0.12 -8.77 4.19
N ASN A 101 -0.70 -8.06 4.93
CA ASN A 101 -0.67 -8.00 6.38
C ASN A 101 -2.11 -8.04 6.93
N PRO A 102 -2.32 -8.00 8.26
CA PRO A 102 -3.67 -8.02 8.83
C PRO A 102 -4.58 -6.84 8.43
N LEU A 103 -4.05 -5.71 7.95
CA LEU A 103 -4.83 -4.56 7.48
C LEU A 103 -5.36 -4.78 6.06
N GLY A 104 -4.68 -5.60 5.26
CA GLY A 104 -5.11 -5.90 3.91
C GLY A 104 -4.02 -6.47 3.02
N ARG A 105 -4.33 -6.51 1.73
CA ARG A 105 -3.42 -6.90 0.66
C ARG A 105 -3.12 -5.69 -0.21
N ILE A 106 -1.87 -5.55 -0.64
CA ILE A 106 -1.44 -4.48 -1.52
C ILE A 106 -0.66 -4.99 -2.72
N ALA A 107 -0.75 -4.25 -3.83
CA ALA A 107 0.14 -4.39 -4.97
C ALA A 107 0.54 -3.01 -5.49
N LEU A 108 1.85 -2.72 -5.51
CA LEU A 108 2.40 -1.54 -6.16
C LEU A 108 2.62 -1.86 -7.64
N ILE A 109 1.92 -1.13 -8.50
CA ILE A 109 1.85 -1.37 -9.93
C ILE A 109 2.33 -0.11 -10.67
N ARG A 110 3.12 -0.29 -11.73
CA ARG A 110 3.35 0.73 -12.75
C ARG A 110 2.48 0.46 -13.96
N ASP A 111 1.73 1.45 -14.38
CA ASP A 111 0.96 1.40 -15.63
C ASP A 111 1.89 1.28 -16.86
N PRO A 112 1.34 1.05 -18.06
CA PRO A 112 2.15 0.91 -19.28
C PRO A 112 3.03 2.12 -19.63
N ALA A 113 2.68 3.31 -19.14
CA ALA A 113 3.45 4.54 -19.34
C ALA A 113 4.51 4.75 -18.23
N GLY A 114 4.41 4.01 -17.12
CA GLY A 114 5.38 3.94 -16.04
C GLY A 114 4.96 4.61 -14.73
N ALA A 115 3.76 5.20 -14.68
CA ALA A 115 3.24 5.85 -13.47
C ALA A 115 2.89 4.80 -12.41
N GLY A 116 3.38 5.01 -11.19
CA GLY A 116 3.15 4.10 -10.06
C GLY A 116 1.89 4.43 -9.27
N PHE A 117 1.12 3.41 -8.90
CA PHE A 117 -0.01 3.47 -7.96
C PHE A 117 -0.10 2.17 -7.16
N THR A 118 -0.80 2.19 -6.03
CA THR A 118 -0.97 1.00 -5.19
C THR A 118 -2.42 0.55 -5.18
N CYS A 119 -2.68 -0.71 -5.54
CA CYS A 119 -3.97 -1.34 -5.28
C CYS A 119 -4.04 -1.83 -3.84
N PHE A 120 -5.17 -1.63 -3.17
CA PHE A 120 -5.42 -2.08 -1.81
C PHE A 120 -6.74 -2.83 -1.70
N GLN A 121 -6.70 -3.98 -1.02
CA GLN A 121 -7.88 -4.76 -0.65
C GLN A 121 -7.90 -4.94 0.87
N GLY A 122 -8.90 -4.36 1.53
CA GLY A 122 -9.09 -4.42 2.97
C GLY A 122 -10.12 -3.39 3.45
N ASP A 123 -10.32 -3.34 4.76
CA ASP A 123 -11.21 -2.37 5.40
C ASP A 123 -10.42 -1.14 5.82
N ALA A 124 -10.16 -0.22 4.88
CA ALA A 124 -9.53 1.07 5.17
C ALA A 124 -10.55 2.22 5.03
N PRO A 125 -10.59 3.16 5.99
CA PRO A 125 -11.34 4.40 5.80
C PRO A 125 -10.77 5.19 4.63
N SER A 126 -11.62 5.88 3.87
CA SER A 126 -11.14 6.78 2.82
C SER A 126 -10.61 8.08 3.44
N ALA A 127 -9.34 8.39 3.20
CA ALA A 127 -8.69 9.62 3.65
C ALA A 127 -8.90 10.81 2.72
N VAL A 128 -9.48 10.61 1.53
CA VAL A 128 -9.70 11.70 0.58
C VAL A 128 -10.72 12.68 1.15
N SER A 129 -10.43 13.97 1.03
CA SER A 129 -11.28 15.09 1.45
C SER A 129 -11.64 15.94 0.23
N PRO A 130 -12.70 15.57 -0.54
CA PRO A 130 -13.07 16.28 -1.75
C PRO A 130 -13.46 17.75 -1.51
N ASP A 131 -13.89 18.07 -0.29
CA ASP A 131 -14.18 19.42 0.21
C ASP A 131 -12.92 20.24 0.53
N ARG A 132 -11.72 19.67 0.32
CA ARG A 132 -10.41 20.30 0.49
C ARG A 132 -10.21 20.86 1.90
N GLN A 133 -10.49 20.06 2.93
CA GLN A 133 -10.21 20.48 4.31
C GLN A 133 -8.70 20.72 4.51
N PRO A 134 -8.31 21.81 5.19
CA PRO A 134 -6.91 22.12 5.46
C PRO A 134 -6.14 20.93 6.06
N GLY A 135 -4.95 20.67 5.54
CA GLY A 135 -4.06 19.57 5.91
C GLY A 135 -4.46 18.21 5.33
N ARG A 136 -5.57 18.08 4.60
CA ARG A 136 -6.01 16.78 4.06
C ARG A 136 -5.63 16.56 2.61
N TRP A 137 -5.54 15.29 2.24
CA TRP A 137 -5.42 14.87 0.85
C TRP A 137 -6.75 15.13 0.13
N ALA A 138 -6.73 16.09 -0.78
CA ALA A 138 -7.92 16.60 -1.43
C ALA A 138 -8.22 15.88 -2.75
N TRP A 139 -7.17 15.50 -3.48
CA TRP A 139 -7.31 15.08 -4.87
C TRP A 139 -6.13 14.22 -5.32
N SER A 140 -6.37 13.35 -6.30
CA SER A 140 -5.31 12.72 -7.07
C SER A 140 -5.45 12.96 -8.56
N GLU A 141 -4.31 13.24 -9.18
CA GLU A 141 -4.22 13.56 -10.59
C GLU A 141 -3.06 12.80 -11.23
N LEU A 142 -3.33 12.13 -12.34
CA LEU A 142 -2.32 11.42 -13.11
C LEU A 142 -1.77 12.35 -14.18
N PHE A 143 -0.45 12.57 -14.19
CA PHE A 143 0.25 13.31 -15.23
C PHE A 143 0.83 12.33 -16.25
N VAL A 144 0.39 12.44 -17.51
CA VAL A 144 0.85 11.62 -18.64
C VAL A 144 1.24 12.45 -19.86
N SER A 145 2.10 11.92 -20.73
CA SER A 145 2.37 12.54 -22.04
C SER A 145 1.25 12.28 -23.06
N ASP A 146 0.56 11.14 -22.94
CA ASP A 146 -0.46 10.69 -23.89
C ASP A 146 -1.54 9.89 -23.15
N LEU A 147 -2.76 10.42 -23.12
CA LEU A 147 -3.89 9.75 -22.51
C LEU A 147 -4.18 8.38 -23.15
N ALA A 148 -4.02 8.26 -24.47
CA ALA A 148 -4.35 7.03 -25.19
C ALA A 148 -3.49 5.84 -24.74
N SER A 149 -2.28 6.11 -24.24
CA SER A 149 -1.36 5.08 -23.73
C SER A 149 -1.84 4.40 -22.44
N VAL A 150 -2.72 5.05 -21.67
CA VAL A 150 -3.16 4.57 -20.34
C VAL A 150 -4.68 4.46 -20.20
N GLN A 151 -5.47 5.05 -21.11
CA GLN A 151 -6.93 5.09 -20.98
C GLN A 151 -7.54 3.70 -20.85
N THR A 152 -7.31 2.81 -21.83
CA THR A 152 -7.83 1.44 -21.82
C THR A 152 -7.40 0.68 -20.56
N PHE A 153 -6.19 0.94 -20.06
CA PHE A 153 -5.65 0.30 -18.87
C PHE A 153 -6.51 0.63 -17.63
N TYR A 154 -6.70 1.92 -17.33
CA TYR A 154 -7.47 2.34 -16.15
C TYR A 154 -8.97 2.09 -16.28
N GLU A 155 -9.55 2.26 -17.48
CA GLU A 155 -10.96 1.94 -17.74
C GLU A 155 -11.23 0.45 -17.54
N THR A 156 -10.32 -0.42 -18.00
CA THR A 156 -10.48 -1.88 -17.88
C THR A 156 -10.31 -2.36 -16.44
N LEU A 157 -9.28 -1.88 -15.73
CA LEU A 157 -9.03 -2.30 -14.35
C LEU A 157 -10.11 -1.81 -13.40
N PHE A 158 -10.43 -0.52 -13.44
CA PHE A 158 -11.25 0.11 -12.40
C PHE A 158 -12.68 0.39 -12.84
N GLY A 159 -13.00 0.26 -14.13
CA GLY A 159 -14.29 0.68 -14.68
C GLY A 159 -14.47 2.20 -14.62
N TRP A 160 -13.37 2.95 -14.72
CA TRP A 160 -13.40 4.41 -14.77
C TRP A 160 -13.95 4.91 -16.09
N SER A 161 -14.47 6.14 -16.09
CA SER A 161 -14.81 6.90 -17.28
C SER A 161 -14.01 8.20 -17.26
N LEU A 162 -13.17 8.40 -18.27
CA LEU A 162 -12.38 9.62 -18.45
C LEU A 162 -13.14 10.59 -19.35
N ARG A 163 -13.40 11.80 -18.86
CA ARG A 163 -14.20 12.80 -19.59
C ARG A 163 -13.43 14.11 -19.68
N ALA A 164 -13.22 14.60 -20.91
CA ALA A 164 -12.59 15.89 -21.13
C ALA A 164 -13.34 17.00 -20.38
N GLU A 165 -12.61 17.90 -19.74
CA GLU A 165 -13.18 19.08 -19.11
C GLU A 165 -13.42 20.18 -20.15
N GLN A 166 -14.50 20.95 -20.00
CA GLN A 166 -14.87 21.96 -21.02
C GLN A 166 -13.86 23.10 -21.11
N ASP A 167 -13.25 23.45 -19.97
CA ASP A 167 -12.38 24.61 -19.83
C ASP A 167 -10.89 24.26 -19.93
N ASP A 168 -10.55 22.97 -20.09
CA ASP A 168 -9.19 22.48 -20.22
C ASP A 168 -9.16 21.21 -21.10
N ALA A 169 -8.72 21.37 -22.34
CA ALA A 169 -8.71 20.31 -23.35
C ALA A 169 -7.70 19.18 -23.04
N ASP A 170 -6.70 19.47 -22.20
CA ASP A 170 -5.66 18.53 -21.81
C ASP A 170 -5.98 17.84 -20.47
N ARG A 171 -7.11 18.19 -19.85
CA ARG A 171 -7.55 17.63 -18.57
C ARG A 171 -8.81 16.80 -18.69
N TYR A 172 -8.78 15.62 -18.07
CA TYR A 172 -9.84 14.62 -18.13
C TYR A 172 -10.27 14.23 -16.73
N ALA A 173 -11.52 14.52 -16.38
CA ALA A 173 -12.10 14.13 -15.11
C ALA A 173 -12.33 12.61 -15.05
N ILE A 174 -11.79 11.97 -14.01
CA ILE A 174 -12.00 10.55 -13.70
C ILE A 174 -13.31 10.40 -12.96
N HIS A 175 -14.22 9.63 -13.54
CA HIS A 175 -15.48 9.23 -12.91
C HIS A 175 -15.44 7.75 -12.55
N ASN A 176 -15.80 7.42 -11.31
CA ASN A 176 -15.93 6.03 -10.89
C ASN A 176 -17.19 5.35 -11.49
N ARG A 177 -17.40 4.07 -11.17
CA ARG A 177 -18.56 3.29 -11.65
C ARG A 177 -19.91 3.85 -11.22
N ALA A 178 -19.95 4.63 -10.12
CA ALA A 178 -21.14 5.32 -9.65
C ALA A 178 -21.35 6.69 -10.34
N GLY A 179 -20.47 7.07 -11.26
CA GLY A 179 -20.52 8.35 -11.97
C GLY A 179 -20.06 9.54 -11.13
N GLN A 180 -19.41 9.31 -9.99
CA GLN A 180 -18.85 10.36 -9.15
C GLN A 180 -17.46 10.75 -9.64
N ARG A 181 -17.16 12.05 -9.67
CA ARG A 181 -15.83 12.57 -10.00
C ARG A 181 -14.89 12.32 -8.82
N ILE A 182 -13.80 11.60 -9.04
CA ILE A 182 -12.87 11.16 -7.98
C ILE A 182 -11.42 11.57 -8.19
N GLY A 183 -11.06 12.02 -9.39
CA GLY A 183 -9.70 12.41 -9.74
C GLY A 183 -9.64 13.03 -11.14
N ALA A 184 -8.45 13.24 -11.65
CA ALA A 184 -8.23 13.71 -13.02
C ALA A 184 -7.01 13.05 -13.67
N VAL A 185 -6.96 13.09 -14.99
CA VAL A 185 -5.75 12.87 -15.79
C VAL A 185 -5.42 14.18 -16.47
N GLN A 186 -4.18 14.64 -16.30
CA GLN A 186 -3.62 15.79 -17.00
C GLN A 186 -2.64 15.29 -18.05
N VAL A 187 -2.92 15.61 -19.31
CA VAL A 187 -1.93 15.51 -20.39
C VAL A 187 -1.00 16.71 -20.26
N ALA A 188 0.29 16.45 -20.08
CA ALA A 188 1.28 17.49 -19.80
C ALA A 188 2.60 17.25 -20.53
N SER A 189 3.25 18.35 -20.94
CA SER A 189 4.57 18.28 -21.56
C SER A 189 5.65 17.91 -20.54
N ASN A 190 6.80 17.44 -21.04
CA ASN A 190 7.96 17.14 -20.18
C ASN A 190 8.54 18.38 -19.47
N GLU A 191 8.18 19.60 -19.88
CA GLU A 191 8.54 20.81 -19.15
C GLU A 191 7.81 20.90 -17.80
N VAL A 192 6.59 20.35 -17.72
CA VAL A 192 5.73 20.37 -16.54
C VAL A 192 5.99 19.16 -15.65
N LYS A 193 5.92 17.95 -16.22
CA LYS A 193 6.01 16.69 -15.47
C LYS A 193 7.44 16.11 -15.41
N GLY A 194 8.39 16.71 -16.11
CA GLY A 194 9.72 16.12 -16.29
C GLY A 194 9.68 14.90 -17.21
N ASP A 195 10.60 13.97 -17.01
CA ASP A 195 10.78 12.76 -17.83
C ASP A 195 9.98 11.55 -17.32
N LYS A 196 9.04 11.77 -16.39
CA LYS A 196 8.24 10.71 -15.74
C LYS A 196 6.75 10.93 -15.94
N GLU A 197 6.03 9.82 -15.92
CA GLU A 197 4.58 9.77 -15.70
C GLU A 197 4.34 9.46 -14.23
N TYR A 198 3.40 10.12 -13.57
CA TYR A 198 3.19 9.95 -12.14
C TYR A 198 1.78 10.31 -11.68
N TRP A 199 1.36 9.64 -10.61
CA TRP A 199 0.24 10.09 -9.79
C TRP A 199 0.72 11.16 -8.81
N ALA A 200 0.01 12.29 -8.78
CA ALA A 200 0.19 13.35 -7.82
C ALA A 200 -0.87 13.29 -6.72
N SER A 201 -0.43 13.50 -5.48
CA SER A 201 -1.31 13.79 -4.34
C SER A 201 -1.39 15.30 -4.14
N PHE A 202 -2.61 15.84 -4.04
CA PHE A 202 -2.88 17.24 -3.76
C PHE A 202 -3.31 17.37 -2.30
N PHE A 203 -2.61 18.19 -1.54
CA PHE A 203 -2.95 18.50 -0.16
C PHE A 203 -3.48 19.92 -0.04
N ALA A 204 -4.64 20.06 0.59
CA ALA A 204 -5.24 21.36 0.84
C ALA A 204 -4.53 22.06 2.00
N VAL A 205 -4.25 23.36 1.86
CA VAL A 205 -3.64 24.19 2.89
C VAL A 205 -4.49 25.44 3.12
N PRO A 206 -4.55 25.96 4.37
CA PRO A 206 -5.42 27.09 4.68
C PRO A 206 -4.94 28.41 4.05
N ASP A 207 -3.63 28.50 3.76
CA ASP A 207 -3.00 29.65 3.13
C ASP A 207 -1.86 29.13 2.25
N LEU A 208 -2.08 29.18 0.94
CA LEU A 208 -1.18 28.61 -0.05
C LEU A 208 0.18 29.33 -0.10
N ASP A 209 0.18 30.66 -0.06
CA ASP A 209 1.41 31.47 -0.09
C ASP A 209 2.26 31.20 1.15
N ARG A 210 1.63 31.14 2.33
CA ARG A 210 2.32 30.81 3.57
C ARG A 210 2.89 29.40 3.55
N ALA A 211 2.15 28.42 3.02
CA ALA A 211 2.63 27.04 2.93
C ALA A 211 3.83 26.91 1.99
N VAL A 212 3.86 27.68 0.89
CA VAL A 212 5.02 27.81 -0.01
C VAL A 212 6.23 28.40 0.70
N GLN A 213 6.06 29.53 1.42
CA GLN A 213 7.16 30.14 2.18
C GLN A 213 7.71 29.17 3.23
N GLN A 214 6.82 28.44 3.91
CA GLN A 214 7.22 27.48 4.92
C GLN A 214 7.97 26.29 4.31
N THR A 215 7.50 25.76 3.18
CA THR A 215 8.20 24.74 2.38
C THR A 215 9.64 25.14 2.10
N GLN A 216 9.85 26.36 1.59
CA GLN A 216 11.19 26.88 1.29
C GLN A 216 12.05 27.04 2.54
N SER A 217 11.47 27.56 3.63
CA SER A 217 12.20 27.73 4.90
C SER A 217 12.69 26.42 5.53
N LEU A 218 12.01 25.30 5.22
CA LEU A 218 12.34 23.96 5.70
C LEU A 218 13.27 23.20 4.73
N GLY A 219 13.82 23.87 3.72
CA GLY A 219 14.73 23.29 2.73
C GLY A 219 14.03 22.57 1.56
N GLY A 220 12.70 22.65 1.49
CA GLY A 220 11.94 22.21 0.31
C GLY A 220 12.02 23.22 -0.83
N GLN A 221 11.46 22.85 -1.98
CA GLN A 221 11.48 23.64 -3.21
C GLN A 221 10.09 23.72 -3.83
N VAL A 222 9.78 24.83 -4.50
CA VAL A 222 8.64 24.91 -5.42
C VAL A 222 9.17 24.65 -6.81
N LEU A 223 8.68 23.58 -7.45
CA LEU A 223 9.15 23.15 -8.76
C LEU A 223 8.32 23.76 -9.89
N TYR A 224 7.00 23.80 -9.70
CA TYR A 224 6.07 24.22 -10.74
C TYR A 224 4.82 24.83 -10.11
N THR A 225 4.24 25.80 -10.81
CA THR A 225 2.95 26.40 -10.43
C THR A 225 1.98 26.18 -11.56
N HIS A 226 0.84 25.59 -11.23
CA HIS A 226 -0.25 25.31 -12.15
C HIS A 226 -1.49 26.08 -11.70
N THR A 227 -2.16 26.76 -12.62
CA THR A 227 -3.45 27.40 -12.33
C THR A 227 -4.48 26.86 -13.30
N ASN A 228 -5.57 26.35 -12.76
CA ASN A 228 -6.74 25.91 -13.50
C ASN A 228 -8.01 26.51 -12.87
N HIS A 229 -9.19 26.08 -13.32
CA HIS A 229 -10.47 26.56 -12.81
C HIS A 229 -10.68 26.26 -11.31
N ASP A 230 -10.01 25.23 -10.79
CA ASP A 230 -10.07 24.83 -9.38
C ASP A 230 -9.20 25.73 -8.47
N GLY A 231 -8.32 26.55 -9.05
CA GLY A 231 -7.45 27.49 -8.35
C GLY A 231 -5.97 27.35 -8.77
N THR A 232 -5.10 28.00 -7.99
CA THR A 232 -3.65 27.85 -8.12
C THR A 232 -3.16 26.70 -7.25
N HIS A 233 -2.22 25.92 -7.79
CA HIS A 233 -1.61 24.76 -7.16
C HIS A 233 -0.09 24.84 -7.34
N HIS A 234 0.67 24.52 -6.29
CA HIS A 234 2.13 24.49 -6.36
C HIS A 234 2.64 23.08 -6.17
N LEU A 235 3.40 22.57 -7.14
CA LEU A 235 4.20 21.36 -6.98
C LEU A 235 5.39 21.69 -6.08
N ILE A 236 5.36 21.17 -4.87
CA ILE A 236 6.47 21.25 -3.94
C ILE A 236 7.28 19.96 -3.96
N ARG A 237 8.57 20.07 -3.62
CA ARG A 237 9.46 18.94 -3.38
C ARG A 237 10.09 19.08 -1.99
N ASP A 238 10.03 18.03 -1.20
CA ASP A 238 10.67 17.98 0.12
C ASP A 238 12.21 17.82 0.00
N PRO A 239 12.97 17.95 1.11
CA PRO A 239 14.42 17.80 1.08
C PRO A 239 14.93 16.40 0.65
N GLN A 240 14.07 15.38 0.67
CA GLN A 240 14.40 14.00 0.31
C GLN A 240 14.03 13.64 -1.13
N GLY A 241 13.37 14.58 -1.83
CA GLY A 241 13.02 14.46 -3.23
C GLY A 241 11.55 14.10 -3.50
N ALA A 242 10.73 13.87 -2.47
CA ALA A 242 9.31 13.57 -2.67
C ALA A 242 8.54 14.82 -3.08
N ALA A 243 7.68 14.68 -4.08
CA ALA A 243 6.90 15.79 -4.59
C ALA A 243 5.39 15.57 -4.40
N CYS A 244 4.68 16.64 -4.05
CA CYS A 244 3.23 16.68 -3.96
C CYS A 244 2.74 18.09 -4.30
N TYR A 245 1.44 18.23 -4.62
CA TYR A 245 0.85 19.53 -4.88
C TYR A 245 0.24 20.09 -3.60
N LEU A 246 0.45 21.39 -3.37
CA LEU A 246 -0.32 22.18 -2.41
C LEU A 246 -1.42 22.94 -3.16
N THR A 247 -2.63 22.94 -2.61
CA THR A 247 -3.77 23.68 -3.13
C THR A 247 -4.45 24.47 -2.02
N GLN A 248 -5.11 25.57 -2.37
CA GLN A 248 -5.87 26.35 -1.41
C GLN A 248 -7.07 25.52 -0.90
N ALA A 249 -7.27 25.49 0.42
CA ALA A 249 -8.44 24.88 1.04
C ALA A 249 -9.74 25.51 0.53
N GLY A 250 -10.80 24.69 0.45
CA GLY A 250 -12.11 25.14 0.02
C GLY A 250 -12.68 26.19 1.00
N THR A 251 -13.50 27.11 0.50
CA THR A 251 -14.18 28.13 1.32
C THR A 251 -15.34 27.56 2.16
N GLY A 252 -15.44 26.24 2.27
CA GLY A 252 -16.43 25.57 3.09
C GLY A 252 -16.21 25.89 4.57
N THR A 253 -17.16 26.60 5.17
CA THR A 253 -17.32 26.65 6.63
C THR A 253 -17.23 25.23 7.16
N ALA A 254 -16.27 24.96 8.05
CA ALA A 254 -16.21 23.70 8.78
C ALA A 254 -17.63 23.39 9.30
N PRO A 255 -18.25 22.26 8.91
CA PRO A 255 -19.52 21.87 9.51
C PRO A 255 -19.29 21.78 11.01
N GLY A 256 -20.12 22.49 11.77
CA GLY A 256 -20.09 22.46 13.23
C GLY A 256 -20.00 21.01 13.70
N SER A 257 -19.14 20.81 14.69
CA SER A 257 -18.99 19.58 15.44
C SER A 257 -20.36 19.00 15.85
N SER A 258 -20.91 18.11 15.04
CA SER A 258 -22.07 17.30 15.40
C SER A 258 -21.91 15.94 14.76
N GLY A 259 -21.37 15.01 15.56
CA GLY A 259 -21.06 13.66 15.16
C GLY A 259 -19.58 13.34 15.32
N ALA A 260 -19.03 13.52 16.52
CA ALA A 260 -17.78 12.86 16.88
C ALA A 260 -17.99 11.34 16.77
N SER A 261 -17.71 10.78 15.59
CA SER A 261 -17.39 9.37 15.46
C SER A 261 -16.00 9.24 16.08
N SER A 262 -15.96 8.77 17.32
CA SER A 262 -14.72 8.50 18.03
C SER A 262 -13.91 7.47 17.25
N ALA A 263 -12.97 7.94 16.43
CA ALA A 263 -11.85 7.14 15.93
C ALA A 263 -10.80 6.93 17.03
N SER A 264 -11.25 6.70 18.27
CA SER A 264 -10.41 6.23 19.36
C SER A 264 -10.47 4.70 19.39
N ALA A 265 -9.72 4.04 18.50
CA ALA A 265 -9.19 2.69 18.70
C ALA A 265 -8.42 2.23 17.45
N PHE A 266 -7.16 2.66 17.33
CA PHE A 266 -6.13 1.83 16.69
C PHE A 266 -5.11 1.36 17.74
N ALA A 267 -5.64 0.96 18.90
CA ALA A 267 -4.97 0.02 19.79
C ALA A 267 -5.64 -1.34 19.57
N PRO A 268 -4.89 -2.42 19.28
CA PRO A 268 -5.47 -3.74 19.09
C PRO A 268 -6.12 -4.19 20.41
N THR A 269 -7.45 -4.19 20.47
CA THR A 269 -8.16 -4.86 21.55
C THR A 269 -8.28 -6.34 21.18
N PRO A 270 -7.88 -7.29 22.06
CA PRO A 270 -7.93 -8.71 21.72
C PRO A 270 -9.39 -9.19 21.76
N GLY A 271 -9.98 -9.40 20.59
CA GLY A 271 -11.41 -9.73 20.45
C GLY A 271 -11.71 -10.69 19.30
N SER A 272 -11.26 -11.93 19.46
CA SER A 272 -11.75 -13.17 18.83
C SER A 272 -12.59 -13.09 17.54
N SER A 273 -11.95 -13.35 16.40
CA SER A 273 -12.59 -14.04 15.27
C SER A 273 -12.95 -15.47 15.71
N VAL A 274 -14.24 -15.70 15.98
CA VAL A 274 -14.78 -17.04 16.31
C VAL A 274 -14.81 -17.96 15.08
N PHE A 275 -14.67 -17.41 13.87
CA PHE A 275 -14.70 -18.20 12.64
C PHE A 275 -13.35 -18.78 12.20
N ALA A 276 -12.22 -18.28 12.73
CA ALA A 276 -10.89 -18.81 12.41
C ALA A 276 -10.41 -19.92 13.37
N LYS A 277 -11.03 -20.10 14.55
CA LYS A 277 -10.51 -21.01 15.57
C LYS A 277 -10.85 -22.48 15.36
N TRP A 278 -11.85 -22.83 14.54
CA TRP A 278 -12.23 -24.25 14.39
C TRP A 278 -11.11 -25.08 13.76
N ARG A 279 -10.35 -24.52 12.81
CA ARG A 279 -9.19 -25.20 12.18
C ARG A 279 -8.05 -25.38 13.18
N THR A 280 -7.80 -24.41 14.04
CA THR A 280 -6.81 -24.49 15.12
C THR A 280 -7.23 -25.47 16.21
N ILE A 281 -8.51 -25.49 16.57
CA ILE A 281 -9.08 -26.45 17.52
C ILE A 281 -9.04 -27.87 16.93
N LEU A 282 -9.36 -28.04 15.65
CA LEU A 282 -9.27 -29.32 14.95
C LEU A 282 -7.82 -29.79 14.84
N GLY A 283 -6.88 -28.87 14.54
CA GLY A 283 -5.45 -29.14 14.51
C GLY A 283 -4.90 -29.52 15.88
N LEU A 284 -5.27 -28.80 16.94
CA LEU A 284 -4.88 -29.12 18.31
C LEU A 284 -5.52 -30.42 18.79
N ALA A 285 -6.77 -30.70 18.44
CA ALA A 285 -7.44 -31.96 18.74
C ALA A 285 -6.76 -33.12 18.01
N LEU A 286 -6.33 -32.92 16.76
CA LEU A 286 -5.57 -33.91 16.00
C LEU A 286 -4.19 -34.15 16.63
N VAL A 287 -3.51 -33.09 17.09
CA VAL A 287 -2.24 -33.19 17.82
C VAL A 287 -2.41 -33.89 19.18
N TYR A 288 -3.48 -33.59 19.92
CA TYR A 288 -3.76 -34.26 21.19
C TYR A 288 -4.11 -35.73 20.97
N LEU A 289 -4.90 -36.04 19.93
CA LEU A 289 -5.24 -37.40 19.56
C LEU A 289 -3.98 -38.18 19.17
N THR A 290 -3.07 -37.61 18.37
CA THR A 290 -1.84 -38.30 17.93
C THR A 290 -0.85 -38.53 19.05
N VAL A 291 -0.76 -37.61 20.02
CA VAL A 291 0.02 -37.79 21.26
C VAL A 291 -0.59 -38.90 22.13
N LEU A 292 -1.93 -38.97 22.22
CA LEU A 292 -2.61 -40.00 23.01
C LEU A 292 -2.60 -41.39 22.36
N THR A 293 -2.54 -41.49 21.03
CA THR A 293 -2.57 -42.75 20.29
C THR A 293 -1.18 -43.24 19.86
N GLU A 294 -0.10 -42.60 20.33
CA GLU A 294 1.31 -42.89 19.97
C GLU A 294 1.51 -43.06 18.45
N THR A 295 0.76 -42.30 17.66
CA THR A 295 0.64 -42.50 16.21
C THR A 295 1.60 -41.58 15.46
N SER A 296 2.91 -41.83 15.62
CA SER A 296 3.99 -40.99 15.09
C SER A 296 3.94 -40.78 13.57
N TRP A 297 3.40 -41.74 12.81
CA TRP A 297 3.29 -41.64 11.34
C TRP A 297 2.39 -40.50 10.84
N VAL A 298 1.42 -40.04 11.66
CA VAL A 298 0.56 -38.90 11.30
C VAL A 298 1.38 -37.60 11.20
N TRP A 299 2.45 -37.48 11.99
CA TRP A 299 3.36 -36.34 11.87
C TRP A 299 4.07 -36.32 10.52
N GLY A 300 4.44 -37.47 9.96
CA GLY A 300 5.02 -37.54 8.61
C GLY A 300 4.06 -37.02 7.53
N VAL A 301 2.78 -37.36 7.60
CA VAL A 301 1.77 -36.83 6.66
C VAL A 301 1.61 -35.31 6.83
N LEU A 302 1.59 -34.81 8.07
CA LEU A 302 1.50 -33.37 8.35
C LEU A 302 2.73 -32.60 7.86
N PHE A 303 3.94 -33.16 8.01
CA PHE A 303 5.16 -32.55 7.47
C PHE A 303 5.16 -32.51 5.95
N LEU A 304 4.65 -33.55 5.26
CA LEU A 304 4.50 -33.52 3.80
C LEU A 304 3.53 -32.44 3.34
N ILE A 305 2.41 -32.25 4.05
CA ILE A 305 1.47 -31.15 3.77
C ILE A 305 2.16 -29.79 3.87
N TRP A 306 3.16 -29.67 4.75
CA TRP A 306 3.92 -28.44 4.94
C TRP A 306 5.03 -28.24 3.89
N VAL A 307 5.75 -29.30 3.50
CA VAL A 307 6.88 -29.22 2.57
C VAL A 307 6.45 -29.19 1.09
N LEU A 308 5.32 -29.79 0.73
CA LEU A 308 4.87 -29.84 -0.66
C LEU A 308 4.56 -28.44 -1.25
N PRO A 309 3.90 -27.51 -0.53
CA PRO A 309 3.77 -26.11 -0.96
C PRO A 309 5.12 -25.42 -1.16
N ASP A 310 6.08 -25.62 -0.24
CA ASP A 310 7.42 -25.02 -0.30
C ASP A 310 8.17 -25.39 -1.60
N LEU A 311 8.04 -26.65 -2.05
CA LEU A 311 8.62 -27.09 -3.32
C LEU A 311 8.04 -26.33 -4.53
N LYS A 312 6.77 -25.92 -4.46
CA LYS A 312 6.09 -25.17 -5.52
C LYS A 312 6.43 -23.68 -5.48
N THR A 313 6.55 -23.09 -4.28
CA THR A 313 6.83 -21.65 -4.10
C THR A 313 8.33 -21.34 -4.16
N GLY A 314 9.20 -22.30 -3.85
CA GLY A 314 10.64 -22.11 -3.79
C GLY A 314 11.12 -21.34 -2.55
N VAL A 315 10.30 -21.29 -1.49
CA VAL A 315 10.60 -20.65 -0.21
C VAL A 315 10.27 -21.64 0.91
N THR A 316 11.17 -21.80 1.89
CA THR A 316 10.95 -22.66 3.07
C THR A 316 11.25 -21.90 4.36
N TYR A 317 10.82 -22.43 5.51
CA TYR A 317 10.85 -21.74 6.80
C TYR A 317 11.56 -22.57 7.88
N PHE A 318 12.35 -21.90 8.72
CA PHE A 318 12.89 -22.48 9.96
C PHE A 318 12.64 -21.55 11.15
N ILE A 319 12.93 -20.26 10.98
CA ILE A 319 12.53 -19.15 11.89
C ILE A 319 12.14 -17.93 11.03
N GLU A 320 12.87 -17.67 9.95
CA GLU A 320 12.59 -16.65 8.91
C GLU A 320 12.47 -17.32 7.52
N PRO A 321 11.87 -16.63 6.51
CA PRO A 321 11.73 -17.17 5.15
C PRO A 321 13.08 -17.29 4.43
N ILE A 322 13.37 -18.47 3.88
CA ILE A 322 14.62 -18.76 3.15
C ILE A 322 14.29 -19.06 1.68
N PRO A 323 14.54 -18.11 0.74
CA PRO A 323 14.27 -18.32 -0.68
C PRO A 323 15.37 -19.15 -1.37
N ARG A 324 14.96 -20.10 -2.22
CA ARG A 324 15.87 -21.02 -2.94
C ARG A 324 16.91 -20.31 -3.80
N ARG A 325 16.54 -19.20 -4.45
CA ARG A 325 17.47 -18.43 -5.31
C ARG A 325 18.56 -17.69 -4.51
N GLY A 326 18.27 -17.29 -3.27
CA GLY A 326 19.20 -16.54 -2.43
C GLY A 326 20.15 -17.45 -1.64
N HIS A 327 19.64 -18.57 -1.12
CA HIS A 327 20.41 -19.48 -0.25
C HIS A 327 20.17 -20.96 -0.64
N PRO A 328 20.65 -21.41 -1.82
CA PRO A 328 20.28 -22.72 -2.36
C PRO A 328 20.73 -23.89 -1.48
N VAL A 329 21.93 -23.83 -0.90
CA VAL A 329 22.46 -24.92 -0.05
C VAL A 329 21.65 -25.05 1.24
N LEU A 330 21.35 -23.93 1.90
CA LEU A 330 20.60 -23.91 3.16
C LEU A 330 19.15 -24.34 2.93
N TYR A 331 18.52 -23.83 1.86
CA TYR A 331 17.18 -24.24 1.43
C TYR A 331 17.09 -25.77 1.27
N TRP A 332 17.99 -26.36 0.47
CA TRP A 332 17.96 -27.81 0.23
C TRP A 332 18.27 -28.63 1.47
N THR A 333 19.16 -28.15 2.35
CA THR A 333 19.47 -28.83 3.62
C THR A 333 18.22 -28.94 4.50
N ILE A 334 17.44 -27.86 4.61
CA ILE A 334 16.20 -27.83 5.39
C ILE A 334 15.15 -28.75 4.77
N VAL A 335 14.89 -28.62 3.47
CA VAL A 335 13.93 -29.46 2.75
C VAL A 335 14.26 -30.95 2.86
N ILE A 336 15.53 -31.33 2.68
CA ILE A 336 15.98 -32.73 2.81
C ILE A 336 15.79 -33.22 4.25
N THR A 337 16.12 -32.41 5.25
CA THR A 337 15.94 -32.77 6.66
C THR A 337 14.48 -33.07 6.99
N TRP A 338 13.55 -32.24 6.51
CA TRP A 338 12.12 -32.47 6.70
C TRP A 338 11.62 -33.73 5.99
N LEU A 339 12.06 -33.95 4.74
CA LEU A 339 11.71 -35.17 3.99
C LEU A 339 12.25 -36.43 4.67
N LEU A 340 13.47 -36.39 5.21
CA LEU A 340 14.07 -37.51 5.93
C LEU A 340 13.34 -37.78 7.25
N MET A 341 13.03 -36.74 8.04
CA MET A 341 12.24 -36.89 9.27
C MET A 341 10.85 -37.44 8.96
N SER A 342 10.18 -36.91 7.94
CA SER A 342 8.88 -37.41 7.51
C SER A 342 8.96 -38.87 7.07
N GLY A 343 9.95 -39.24 6.27
CA GLY A 343 10.13 -40.61 5.80
C GLY A 343 10.40 -41.57 6.95
N TYR A 344 11.25 -41.19 7.91
CA TYR A 344 11.52 -41.97 9.10
C TYR A 344 10.25 -42.21 9.93
N MET A 345 9.48 -41.16 10.22
CA MET A 345 8.24 -41.27 11.01
C MET A 345 7.13 -42.08 10.31
N LEU A 346 7.07 -42.06 8.98
CA LEU A 346 6.15 -42.90 8.21
C LEU A 346 6.55 -44.38 8.21
N LEU A 347 7.86 -44.66 8.28
CA LEU A 347 8.40 -46.02 8.25
C LEU A 347 8.55 -46.65 9.64
N GLU A 348 8.58 -45.85 10.70
CA GLU A 348 8.72 -46.31 12.09
C GLU A 348 7.73 -47.42 12.47
N PRO A 349 6.41 -47.34 12.16
CA PRO A 349 5.46 -48.42 12.47
C PRO A 349 5.71 -49.70 11.66
N LEU A 350 6.30 -49.58 10.47
CA LEU A 350 6.59 -50.71 9.57
C LEU A 350 7.87 -51.45 9.98
N ILE A 351 8.84 -50.72 10.53
CA ILE A 351 10.13 -51.27 11.00
C ILE A 351 9.99 -51.86 12.41
N GLY A 352 9.22 -51.21 13.30
CA GLY A 352 8.98 -51.67 14.67
C GLY A 352 8.19 -52.99 14.79
N ALA A 353 7.46 -53.41 13.75
CA ALA A 353 6.70 -54.66 13.73
C ALA A 353 7.55 -55.94 13.56
N SER A 354 8.89 -55.83 13.54
CA SER A 354 9.82 -56.94 13.26
C SER A 354 10.76 -57.31 14.41
N SER A 355 10.51 -56.81 15.62
CA SER A 355 11.20 -57.28 16.84
C SER A 355 10.25 -58.18 17.64
N PRO A 356 10.59 -59.46 17.89
CA PRO A 356 9.75 -60.40 18.64
C PRO A 356 9.65 -60.08 20.13
#